data_AF-A0A7C4SWZ9-F1
#
_entry.id   AF-A0A7C4SWZ9-F1
#
_cell.length_a   1.000
_cell.length_b   1.000
_cell.length_c   1.000
_cell.angle_alpha   90.00
_cell.angle_beta   90.00
_cell.angle_gamma   90.00
#
_symmetry.space_group_name_H-M   'P 1'
#
loop_
_entity.id
_entity.type
_entity.pdbx_description
1 polymer ?
#
loop_
_entity_poly.entity_id
_entity_poly.type
_entity_poly.pdbx_seq_one_letter_code
_entity_poly.pdbx_strand_id
1 'polypeptide(L)'
;MIIIFLVWIIACVVRLLIGPTVADRLVALNILSGLVLGLLVLLGAQKRSSLFLDVALVYDIFGFLGFIAISKILEKHLKSYTANEE
;
A
#
# COMPACT_ATOMS: atom_id res chain seq x y z
N MET A 1 16.24 12.64 4.80
CA MET A 1 15.16 11.66 5.05
C MET A 1 14.04 11.75 4.01
N ILE A 2 13.39 12.89 3.79
CA ILE A 2 12.28 13.01 2.82
C ILE A 2 12.67 12.61 1.37
N ILE A 3 13.86 13.01 0.92
CA ILE A 3 14.36 12.67 -0.42
C ILE A 3 14.48 11.14 -0.62
N ILE A 4 14.86 10.40 0.43
CA ILE A 4 14.96 8.93 0.38
C ILE A 4 13.57 8.33 0.15
N PHE A 5 12.55 8.80 0.88
CA PHE A 5 11.15 8.38 0.68
C PHE A 5 10.66 8.64 -0.74
N LEU A 6 10.97 9.81 -1.32
CA LEU A 6 10.63 10.14 -2.71
C LEU A 6 11.24 9.15 -3.70
N VAL A 7 12.51 8.79 -3.53
CA VAL A 7 13.18 7.79 -4.38
C VAL A 7 12.50 6.42 -4.26
N TRP A 8 12.17 5.99 -3.04
CA TRP A 8 11.46 4.72 -2.81
C TRP A 8 10.04 4.72 -3.40
N ILE A 9 9.33 5.84 -3.32
CA ILE A 9 8.01 6.00 -3.92
C ILE A 9 8.10 5.80 -5.43
N ILE A 10 9.07 6.45 -6.09
CA ILE A 10 9.30 6.29 -7.53
C ILE A 10 9.62 4.83 -7.86
N ALA A 11 10.51 4.18 -7.10
CA ALA A 11 10.85 2.77 -7.30
C ALA A 11 9.63 1.83 -7.12
N CYS A 12 8.78 2.09 -6.13
CA CYS A 12 7.53 1.34 -5.92
C CYS A 12 6.55 1.54 -7.08
N VAL A 13 6.40 2.76 -7.59
CA VAL A 13 5.54 3.03 -8.75
C VAL A 13 6.05 2.28 -9.98
N VAL A 14 7.37 2.26 -10.22
CA VAL A 14 7.96 1.48 -11.31
C VAL A 14 7.65 -0.02 -11.14
N ARG A 15 7.77 -0.57 -9.93
CA ARG A 15 7.43 -1.97 -9.65
C ARG A 15 5.94 -2.26 -9.82
N LEU A 16 5.07 -1.34 -9.41
CA LEU A 16 3.62 -1.45 -9.57
C LEU A 16 3.22 -1.55 -11.05
N LEU A 17 3.92 -0.86 -11.94
CA LEU A 17 3.66 -0.88 -13.37
C LEU A 17 4.26 -2.12 -14.06
N ILE A 18 5.47 -2.53 -13.69
CA ILE A 18 6.21 -3.62 -14.34
C ILE A 18 5.86 -5.00 -13.73
N GLY A 19 5.19 -5.04 -12.57
CA GLY A 19 4.86 -6.27 -11.86
C GLY A 19 4.20 -7.32 -12.77
N PRO A 20 4.72 -8.57 -12.84
CA PRO A 20 4.26 -9.59 -13.76
C PRO A 20 2.92 -10.21 -13.35
N THR A 21 2.66 -10.30 -12.04
CA THR A 21 1.44 -10.90 -11.49
C THR A 21 0.57 -9.85 -10.81
N VAL A 22 -0.75 -10.08 -10.79
CA VAL A 22 -1.70 -9.21 -10.07
C VAL A 22 -1.33 -9.12 -8.59
N ALA A 23 -0.86 -10.23 -8.00
CA ALA A 23 -0.41 -10.28 -6.61
C ALA A 23 0.83 -9.40 -6.36
N ASP A 24 1.85 -9.43 -7.22
CA ASP A 24 3.05 -8.59 -7.06
C ASP A 24 2.71 -7.09 -7.15
N ARG A 25 1.77 -6.73 -8.05
CA ARG A 25 1.23 -5.36 -8.13
C ARG A 25 0.49 -4.97 -6.85
N LEU A 26 -0.33 -5.87 -6.30
CA LEU A 26 -1.06 -5.61 -5.06
C LEU A 26 -0.12 -5.37 -3.88
N VAL A 27 0.94 -6.17 -3.78
CA VAL A 27 1.98 -6.00 -2.75
C VAL A 27 2.72 -4.68 -2.94
N ALA A 28 3.09 -4.32 -4.18
CA ALA A 28 3.72 -3.04 -4.47
C ALA A 28 2.83 -1.85 -4.07
N LEU A 29 1.51 -1.94 -4.29
CA LEU A 29 0.55 -0.93 -3.86
C LEU A 29 0.51 -0.77 -2.34
N ASN A 30 0.53 -1.88 -1.59
CA ASN A 30 0.55 -1.84 -0.13
C ASN A 30 1.84 -1.19 0.41
N ILE A 31 3.00 -1.53 -0.18
CA ILE A 31 4.27 -0.91 0.19
C ILE A 31 4.25 0.60 -0.13
N LEU A 32 3.69 1.00 -1.27
CA LEU A 32 3.53 2.40 -1.64
C LEU A 32 2.68 3.17 -0.61
N SER A 33 1.57 2.58 -0.15
CA SER A 33 0.74 3.14 0.92
C SER A 33 1.57 3.34 2.21
N GLY A 34 2.37 2.35 2.60
CA GLY A 34 3.26 2.45 3.77
C GLY A 34 4.33 3.55 3.63
N LEU A 35 4.84 3.80 2.42
CA LEU A 35 5.77 4.91 2.17
C LEU A 35 5.10 6.27 2.34
N VAL A 36 3.86 6.43 1.85
CA VAL A 36 3.07 7.65 2.04
C VAL A 36 2.77 7.87 3.53
N LEU A 37 2.43 6.80 4.26
CA LEU A 37 2.24 6.84 5.71
C LEU A 37 3.51 7.32 6.44
N GLY A 38 4.67 6.72 6.16
CA GLY A 38 5.93 7.13 6.77
C GLY A 38 6.29 8.58 6.44
N LEU A 39 5.94 9.07 5.25
CA LEU A 39 6.11 10.46 4.88
C LEU A 39 5.21 11.40 5.69
N LEU A 40 3.94 11.05 5.91
CA LEU A 40 3.01 11.81 6.75
C LEU A 40 3.51 11.90 8.21
N VAL A 41 3.96 10.77 8.77
CA VAL A 41 4.52 10.71 10.13
C VAL A 41 5.76 11.58 10.23
N LEU A 42 6.67 11.51 9.26
CA LEU A 42 7.89 12.32 9.23
C LEU A 42 7.58 13.82 9.14
N LEU A 43 6.61 14.21 8.32
CA LEU A 43 6.17 15.61 8.21
C LEU A 43 5.51 16.10 9.51
N GLY A 44 4.71 15.27 10.16
CA GLY A 44 4.12 15.56 11.47
C GLY A 44 5.18 15.79 12.54
N ALA A 45 6.20 14.93 12.58
CA ALA A 45 7.33 15.06 13.49
C ALA A 45 8.13 16.36 13.24
N GLN A 46 8.40 16.70 11.98
CA GLN A 46 9.12 17.94 11.63
C GLN A 46 8.34 19.20 11.98
N LYS A 47 7.03 19.21 11.69
CA LYS A 47 6.17 20.37 11.94
C LYS A 47 5.66 20.45 13.38
N ARG A 48 5.98 19.47 14.24
CA ARG A 48 5.42 19.32 15.60
C ARG A 48 3.90 19.47 15.64
N SER A 49 3.22 18.97 14.63
CA SER A 49 1.78 19.11 14.46
C SER A 49 1.13 17.74 14.48
N SER A 50 0.21 17.53 15.43
CA SER A 50 -0.53 16.28 15.59
C SER A 50 -1.48 16.00 14.42
N LEU A 51 -1.90 17.03 13.68
CA LEU A 51 -2.82 16.89 12.56
C LEU A 51 -2.30 15.91 11.49
N PHE A 52 -0.99 15.90 11.24
CA PHE A 52 -0.40 14.95 10.28
C PHE A 52 -0.42 13.52 10.80
N LEU A 53 -0.34 13.33 12.12
CA LEU A 53 -0.43 12.01 12.74
C LEU A 53 -1.86 11.47 12.72
N ASP A 54 -2.86 12.33 12.92
CA ASP A 54 -4.26 11.94 12.80
C ASP A 54 -4.58 11.48 11.37
N VAL A 55 -4.15 12.26 10.37
CA VAL A 55 -4.30 11.89 8.94
C VAL A 55 -3.51 10.62 8.61
N ALA A 56 -2.31 10.45 9.15
CA ALA A 56 -1.50 9.24 8.98
C ALA A 56 -2.23 7.99 9.50
N LEU A 57 -2.74 8.04 10.73
CA LEU A 57 -3.44 6.91 11.34
C LEU A 57 -4.71 6.53 10.56
N VAL A 58 -5.50 7.52 10.17
CA VAL A 58 -6.69 7.30 9.33
C VAL A 58 -6.29 6.68 8.00
N TYR A 59 -5.27 7.22 7.34
CA TYR A 59 -4.77 6.71 6.06
C TYR A 59 -4.30 5.25 6.16
N ASP A 60 -3.58 4.88 7.22
CA ASP A 60 -3.10 3.51 7.43
C ASP A 60 -4.26 2.51 7.59
N ILE A 61 -5.24 2.86 8.45
CA ILE A 61 -6.40 2.00 8.69
C ILE A 61 -7.18 1.76 7.38
N PHE A 62 -7.49 2.82 6.64
CA PHE A 62 -8.25 2.69 5.39
C PHE A 62 -7.44 2.01 4.28
N GLY A 63 -6.15 2.33 4.16
CA GLY A 63 -5.25 1.72 3.18
C GLY A 63 -5.08 0.22 3.40
N PHE A 64 -4.85 -0.19 4.65
CA PHE A 64 -4.70 -1.59 5.02
C PHE A 64 -6.01 -2.37 4.88
N LEU A 65 -7.14 -1.77 5.28
CA LEU A 65 -8.45 -2.40 5.15
C LEU A 65 -8.82 -2.62 3.67
N GLY A 66 -8.52 -1.65 2.81
CA GLY A 66 -8.66 -1.77 1.35
C GLY A 66 -7.81 -2.90 0.78
N PHE A 67 -6.55 -3.03 1.23
CA PHE A 67 -5.67 -4.12 0.83
C PHE A 67 -6.22 -5.49 1.23
N ILE A 68 -6.70 -5.67 2.47
CA ILE A 68 -7.32 -6.92 2.92
C ILE A 68 -8.54 -7.28 2.06
N ALA A 69 -9.40 -6.29 1.77
CA ALA A 69 -10.59 -6.51 0.96
C ALA A 69 -10.22 -7.02 -0.45
N ILE A 70 -9.25 -6.40 -1.10
CA ILE A 70 -8.80 -6.82 -2.44
C ILE A 70 -8.10 -8.19 -2.38
N SER A 71 -7.27 -8.43 -1.36
CA SER A 71 -6.61 -9.74 -1.16
C SER A 71 -7.63 -10.87 -1.03
N LYS A 72 -8.72 -10.65 -0.30
CA LYS A 72 -9.78 -11.64 -0.11
C LYS A 72 -10.58 -11.89 -1.39
N ILE A 73 -10.78 -10.86 -2.21
CA ILE A 73 -11.40 -11.00 -3.53
C ILE A 73 -10.51 -11.85 -4.44
N LEU A 74 -9.22 -11.56 -4.48
CA LEU A 74 -8.24 -12.31 -5.28
C LEU A 74 -8.19 -13.80 -4.89
N GLU A 75 -8.18 -14.09 -3.58
CA GLU A 75 -8.24 -15.47 -3.07
C GLU A 75 -9.54 -16.18 -3.50
N LYS A 76 -10.69 -15.51 -3.37
CA LYS A 76 -11.99 -16.07 -3.77
C LYS A 76 -12.02 -16.44 -5.25
N HIS A 77 -11.47 -15.59 -6.11
CA HIS A 77 -11.37 -15.87 -7.55
C HIS A 77 -10.50 -17.09 -7.84
N LEU A 78 -9.36 -17.21 -7.17
CA LEU A 78 -8.47 -18.35 -7.33
C LEU A 78 -9.14 -19.67 -6.91
N LYS A 79 -9.87 -19.66 -5.79
CA LYS A 79 -10.59 -20.84 -5.29
C LYS A 79 -11.77 -21.25 -6.18
N SER A 80 -12.44 -20.28 -6.81
CA SER A 80 -13.53 -20.57 -7.76
C SER A 80 -13.04 -21.17 -9.07
N TYR A 81 -11.79 -20.93 -9.46
CA TYR A 81 -11.21 -21.56 -10.65
C TYR A 81 -10.96 -23.05 -10.40
N THR A 82 -10.35 -23.41 -9.27
CA THR A 82 -10.08 -24.81 -8.91
C THR A 82 -11.35 -25.62 -8.62
N ALA A 83 -12.41 -25.00 -8.10
CA ALA A 83 -13.68 -25.69 -7.80
C ALA A 83 -14.58 -25.94 -9.03
N ASN A 84 -14.28 -25.35 -10.19
CA ASN A 84 -14.98 -25.65 -11.45
C ASN A 84 -14.21 -26.64 -12.35
N GLU A 85 -12.98 -27.02 -11.95
CA GLU A 85 -12.18 -28.05 -12.64
C GLU A 85 -12.40 -29.47 -12.06
N GLU A 86 -13.05 -29.59 -10.90
CA GLU A 86 -13.53 -30.85 -10.29
C GLU A 86 -15.02 -31.11 -10.61
#